data_AF-A0A7Z9Y461-F1
#
_entry.id   AF-A0A7Z9Y461-F1
#
_cell.length_a   1.000
_cell.length_b   1.000
_cell.length_c   1.000
_cell.angle_alpha   90.00
_cell.angle_beta   90.00
_cell.angle_gamma   90.00
#
_symmetry.space_group_name_H-M   'P 1'
#
loop_
_entity.id
_entity.type
_entity.pdbx_description
1 polymer ?
#
loop_
_entity_poly.entity_id
_entity_poly.type
_entity_poly.pdbx_seq_one_letter_code
_entity_poly.pdbx_strand_id
1 'polypeptide(L)' 'MRIGVLALQGDFIEHRQMLEGLGVTAVEVRLPNQLADLDGLIIPGGESTTIGKLAAM' A
#
# COMPACT_ATOMS: atom_id res chain seq x y z
N MET A 1 12.29 -6.61 -6.53
CA MET A 1 11.90 -5.63 -5.49
C MET A 1 10.39 -5.68 -5.34
N ARG A 2 9.89 -5.89 -4.12
CA ARG A 2 8.48 -6.01 -3.76
C ARG A 2 8.10 -4.84 -2.86
N ILE A 3 7.21 -3.98 -3.34
CA ILE A 3 6.76 -2.79 -2.61
C ILE A 3 5.28 -2.96 -2.28
N GLY A 4 4.96 -2.83 -1.00
CA GLY A 4 3.57 -2.78 -0.55
C GLY A 4 2.96 -1.41 -0.79
N VAL A 5 1.66 -1.35 -1.08
CA VAL A 5 0.85 -0.14 -1.06
C VAL A 5 -0.33 -0.39 -0.12
N LEU A 6 -0.46 0.42 0.92
CA LEU A 6 -1.58 0.29 1.86
C LEU A 6 -2.90 0.55 1.13
N ALA A 7 -3.81 -0.42 1.16
CA ALA A 7 -5.05 -0.44 0.36
C ALA A 7 -6.31 -0.49 1.25
N LEU A 8 -6.28 0.27 2.35
CA LEU A 8 -7.41 0.40 3.30
C LEU A 8 -8.39 1.49 2.88
N GLN A 9 -7.86 2.64 2.43
CA GLN A 9 -8.59 3.80 1.92
C GLN A 9 -7.59 4.66 1.14
N GLY A 10 -8.07 5.39 0.13
CA GLY A 10 -7.27 6.37 -0.60
C GLY A 10 -6.84 5.92 -2.00
N ASP A 11 -5.87 6.64 -2.56
CA ASP A 11 -5.50 6.59 -3.98
C ASP A 11 -4.36 5.58 -4.24
N PHE A 12 -4.58 4.31 -3.87
CA PHE A 12 -3.54 3.26 -3.97
C PHE A 12 -3.35 2.71 -5.39
N ILE A 13 -4.32 2.90 -6.28
CA ILE A 13 -4.32 2.32 -7.64
C ILE A 13 -3.22 2.96 -8.49
N GLU A 14 -3.07 4.28 -8.41
CA GLU A 14 -2.08 5.08 -9.13
C GLU A 14 -0.65 4.67 -8.75
N HIS A 15 -0.42 4.43 -7.45
CA HIS A 15 0.85 3.92 -6.96
C HIS A 15 1.14 2.51 -7.50
N ARG A 16 0.15 1.61 -7.50
CA ARG A 16 0.29 0.25 -8.05
C ARG A 16 0.68 0.30 -9.53
N GLN A 17 -0.05 1.07 -10.32
CA GLN A 17 0.19 1.22 -11.77
C GLN A 17 1.57 1.80 -12.06
N MET A 18 1.99 2.82 -11.31
CA MET A 18 3.33 3.41 -11.45
C MET A 18 4.43 2.38 -11.16
N LEU A 19 4.32 1.65 -10.05
CA LEU A 19 5.31 0.63 -9.66
C LEU A 19 5.40 -0.49 -10.69
N GLU A 20 4.26 -0.99 -11.17
CA GLU A 20 4.22 -2.01 -12.22
C GLU A 20 4.84 -1.51 -13.53
N GLY A 21 4.60 -0.26 -13.90
CA GLY A 21 5.22 0.38 -15.06
C GLY A 21 6.75 0.52 -14.95
N LEU A 22 7.30 0.52 -13.73
CA LEU A 22 8.74 0.54 -13.45
C LEU A 22 9.34 -0.88 -13.30
N GLY A 23 8.56 -1.93 -13.51
CA GLY A 23 8.99 -3.33 -13.33
C GLY A 23 9.11 -3.76 -11.86
N VAL A 24 8.48 -3.01 -10.94
CA VAL A 24 8.43 -3.33 -9.52
C VAL A 24 7.18 -4.15 -9.22
N THR A 25 7.32 -5.21 -8.42
CA THR A 25 6.16 -5.99 -7.96
C THR A 25 5.42 -5.18 -6.87
N ALA A 26 4.24 -4.69 -7.21
CA ALA A 26 3.37 -3.99 -6.28
C ALA A 26 2.44 -4.98 -5.54
N VAL A 27 2.35 -4.86 -4.22
CA VAL A 27 1.48 -5.69 -3.36
C VAL A 27 0.47 -4.79 -2.66
N GLU A 28 -0.82 -5.02 -2.86
CA GLU A 28 -1.85 -4.31 -2.09
C GLU A 28 -1.92 -4.88 -0.67
N VAL A 29 -1.65 -4.03 0.33
CA VAL A 29 -1.62 -4.41 1.74
C VAL A 29 -2.93 -3.97 2.40
N ARG A 30 -3.74 -4.94 2.79
CA ARG A 30 -4.98 -4.77 3.56
C ARG A 30 -4.90 -5.38 4.95
N LEU A 31 -3.97 -6.32 5.14
CA LEU A 31 -3.79 -7.07 6.37
C LEU A 31 -2.32 -7.04 6.81
N PRO A 32 -2.03 -7.08 8.13
CA PRO A 32 -0.66 -7.03 8.63
C PRO A 32 0.24 -8.18 8.11
N ASN A 33 -0.30 -9.37 7.90
CA ASN A 33 0.47 -10.51 7.39
C ASN A 33 0.98 -10.32 5.96
N GLN A 34 0.40 -9.40 5.19
CA GLN A 34 0.84 -9.07 3.82
C GLN A 34 2.07 -8.16 3.81
N LEU A 35 2.49 -7.65 4.98
CA LEU A 35 3.75 -6.93 5.13
C LEU A 35 4.98 -7.85 5.08
N ALA A 36 4.77 -9.17 5.18
CA ALA A 36 5.84 -10.14 5.08
C ALA A 36 6.53 -10.05 3.71
N ASP A 37 7.87 -10.11 3.73
CA ASP A 37 8.73 -10.16 2.54
C ASP A 37 8.60 -8.95 1.59
N LEU A 38 8.24 -7.79 2.12
CA LEU A 38 8.26 -6.51 1.39
C LEU A 38 9.58 -5.76 1.64
N ASP A 39 10.10 -5.14 0.58
CA ASP A 39 11.29 -4.27 0.64
C ASP A 39 10.93 -2.85 1.10
N GLY A 40 9.65 -2.49 1.06
CA GLY A 40 9.13 -1.18 1.47
C GLY A 40 7.62 -1.11 1.44
N LEU A 41 7.06 -0.06 2.07
CA LEU A 41 5.63 0.21 2.14
C LEU A 41 5.35 1.66 1.76
N ILE A 42 4.41 1.86 0.84
CA ILE A 42 3.83 3.14 0.50
C ILE A 42 2.52 3.30 1.29
N ILE A 43 2.40 4.43 1.98
CA ILE A 43 1.13 4.90 2.56
C ILE A 43 0.60 5.95 1.60
N PRO A 44 -0.48 5.67 0.84
CA PRO A 44 -0.99 6.60 -0.16
C PRO A 44 -1.64 7.82 0.52
N GLY A 45 -1.89 8.85 -0.30
CA GLY A 45 -2.73 9.98 0.10
C GLY A 45 -4.20 9.56 0.34
N GLY A 46 -4.95 10.42 1.01
CA GLY A 46 -6.35 10.18 1.35
C GLY A 46 -6.75 10.97 2.59
N GLU A 47 -7.74 10.47 3.33
CA GLU A 47 -8.13 11.06 4.61
C GLU A 47 -7.36 10.35 5.74
N SER A 48 -6.35 11.03 6.28
CA SER A 48 -5.39 10.42 7.20
C SER A 48 -6.02 9.91 8.49
N THR A 49 -7.10 10.55 8.98
CA THR A 49 -7.81 10.10 10.19
C THR A 49 -8.46 8.75 9.96
N THR A 50 -9.09 8.56 8.81
CA THR A 50 -9.76 7.33 8.40
C THR A 50 -8.75 6.23 8.15
N ILE A 51 -7.67 6.52 7.42
CA ILE A 51 -6.58 5.56 7.20
C ILE A 51 -5.99 5.09 8.53
N GLY A 52 -5.68 6.02 9.44
CA GLY A 52 -5.14 5.68 10.75
C GLY A 52 -6.09 4.83 11.60
N LYS A 53 -7.40 5.13 11.58
CA LYS A 53 -8.41 4.32 12.28
C LYS A 53 -8.51 2.91 11.69
N LEU A 54 -8.58 2.79 10.36
CA LEU A 54 -8.68 1.49 9.69
C LEU A 54 -7.42 0.64 9.88
N ALA A 55 -6.25 1.27 9.94
CA ALA A 55 -4.97 0.57 10.14
C ALA A 55 -4.77 0.10 11.58
N ALA A 56 -5.45 0.73 12.55
CA ALA A 56 -5.37 0.39 13.97
C ALA A 56 -6.48 -0.58 14.43
N MET A 57 -7.45 -0.89 13.56
CA MET A 57 -8.50 -1.89 13.78
C MET A 57 -7.99 -3.30 13.47
#